data_AF-A0A2V4VG32-F1
#
_entry.id   AF-A0A2V4VG32-F1
#
_cell.length_a   1.000
_cell.length_b   1.000
_cell.length_c   1.000
_cell.angle_alpha   90.00
_cell.angle_beta   90.00
_cell.angle_gamma   90.00
#
_symmetry.space_group_name_H-M   'P 1'
#
loop_
_entity.id
_entity.type
_entity.pdbx_description
1 polymer ?
#
loop_
_entity_poly.entity_id
_entity_poly.type
_entity_poly.pdbx_seq_one_letter_code
_entity_poly.pdbx_strand_id
1 'polypeptide(L)'
;MRISCSPGFPGRMIGSIYLRPTEPNPRSQITAHVDPELIVIPYSIDPDFGSKFDTMKIMKGTYQEEFHESYDVEFTIDVDQKGYITQFEHTFTLERYLDLIRTQSYRVIQTNWRGQSFHVMTYGYMKEVLSPNNVILRCTDAEDVFIVAELVPFRADGVVEQPNHRYLQFHALISARDDLYPMDYICQPDFDLNLD
;
A
#
# COMPACT_ATOMS: atom_id res chain seq x y z
N MET A 1 -4.84 -3.23 -10.98
CA MET A 1 -3.90 -3.54 -9.90
C MET A 1 -4.44 -4.78 -9.23
N ARG A 2 -3.61 -5.81 -9.08
CA ARG A 2 -4.01 -7.01 -8.36
C ARG A 2 -3.75 -6.84 -6.87
N ILE A 3 -4.77 -7.13 -6.08
CA ILE A 3 -4.70 -7.17 -4.63
C ILE A 3 -5.21 -8.55 -4.24
N SER A 4 -4.32 -9.43 -3.77
CA SER A 4 -4.68 -10.78 -3.36
C SER A 4 -4.83 -10.89 -1.86
N CYS A 5 -5.59 -11.89 -1.42
CA CYS A 5 -5.68 -12.34 -0.04
C CYS A 5 -5.76 -13.88 -0.07
N SER A 6 -4.81 -14.55 0.57
CA SER A 6 -4.75 -16.02 0.62
C SER A 6 -4.22 -16.52 1.97
N PRO A 7 -4.48 -17.79 2.36
CA PRO A 7 -3.91 -18.37 3.57
C PRO A 7 -2.39 -18.29 3.53
N GLY A 8 -1.78 -17.82 4.62
CA GLY A 8 -0.32 -17.80 4.79
C GLY A 8 0.15 -18.78 5.86
N PHE A 9 -0.31 -18.55 7.09
CA PHE A 9 -0.01 -19.37 8.26
C PHE A 9 -1.31 -19.63 9.04
N PRO A 10 -1.36 -20.63 9.95
CA PRO A 10 -2.59 -20.93 10.69
C PRO A 10 -3.22 -19.69 11.35
N GLY A 11 -4.42 -19.32 10.90
CA GLY A 11 -5.17 -18.16 11.41
C GLY A 11 -4.78 -16.79 10.85
N ARG A 12 -3.89 -16.71 9.84
CA ARG A 12 -3.47 -15.45 9.20
C ARG A 12 -3.59 -15.52 7.68
N MET A 13 -4.09 -14.43 7.08
CA MET A 13 -4.07 -14.23 5.63
C MET A 13 -2.87 -13.37 5.25
N ILE A 14 -2.26 -13.69 4.12
CA ILE A 14 -1.27 -12.83 3.47
C ILE A 14 -1.97 -12.09 2.35
N GLY A 15 -1.83 -10.77 2.35
CA GLY A 15 -2.17 -9.96 1.21
C GLY A 15 -0.95 -9.57 0.41
N SER A 16 -1.05 -9.67 -0.92
CA SER A 16 -0.01 -9.23 -1.84
C SER A 16 -0.61 -8.18 -2.79
N ILE A 17 0.10 -7.07 -2.95
CA ILE A 17 -0.32 -5.96 -3.81
C ILE A 17 0.66 -5.86 -4.96
N TYR A 18 0.18 -6.07 -6.18
CA TYR A 18 0.98 -6.10 -7.40
C TYR A 18 0.77 -4.79 -8.18
N LEU A 19 1.79 -3.94 -8.18
CA LEU A 19 1.75 -2.63 -8.85
C LEU A 19 2.07 -2.71 -10.34
N ARG A 20 2.51 -3.88 -10.80
CA ARG A 20 2.72 -4.19 -12.22
C ARG A 20 1.71 -5.23 -12.71
N PRO A 21 1.35 -5.23 -14.01
CA PRO A 21 0.43 -6.22 -14.58
C PRO A 21 0.85 -7.65 -14.28
N THR A 22 -0.08 -8.43 -13.78
CA THR A 22 0.03 -9.88 -13.56
C THR A 22 -1.15 -10.59 -14.20
N GLU A 23 -1.05 -11.92 -14.35
CA GLU A 23 -2.18 -12.70 -14.84
C GLU A 23 -3.30 -12.76 -13.79
N PRO A 24 -4.56 -12.52 -14.18
CA PRO A 24 -5.68 -12.59 -13.25
C PRO A 24 -5.91 -14.03 -12.79
N ASN A 25 -6.45 -14.19 -11.57
CA ASN A 25 -6.84 -15.50 -11.06
C ASN A 25 -8.31 -15.79 -11.39
N PRO A 26 -8.62 -16.68 -12.36
CA PRO A 26 -10.00 -16.97 -12.74
C PRO A 26 -10.79 -17.73 -11.66
N ARG A 27 -10.13 -18.14 -10.57
CA ARG A 27 -10.75 -18.87 -9.44
C ARG A 27 -10.99 -18.00 -8.20
N SER A 28 -10.82 -16.68 -8.31
CA SER A 28 -11.07 -15.77 -7.19
C SER A 28 -12.49 -15.98 -6.63
N GLN A 29 -12.57 -16.11 -5.32
CA GLN A 29 -13.80 -16.31 -4.57
C GLN A 29 -14.46 -14.97 -4.17
N ILE A 30 -13.88 -13.81 -4.56
CA ILE A 30 -14.25 -12.50 -4.02
C ILE A 30 -15.74 -12.14 -4.19
N THR A 31 -16.35 -12.49 -5.32
CA THR A 31 -17.76 -12.17 -5.63
C THR A 31 -18.76 -12.95 -4.76
N ALA A 32 -18.32 -14.00 -4.06
CA ALA A 32 -19.14 -14.68 -3.06
C ALA A 32 -19.20 -13.91 -1.73
N HIS A 33 -18.29 -12.95 -1.52
CA HIS A 33 -18.11 -12.23 -0.24
C HIS A 33 -18.32 -10.72 -0.33
N VAL A 34 -18.22 -10.13 -1.52
CA VAL A 34 -18.40 -8.71 -1.77
C VAL A 34 -19.35 -8.53 -2.94
N ASP A 35 -20.26 -7.56 -2.81
CA ASP A 35 -21.13 -7.15 -3.91
C ASP A 35 -20.27 -6.74 -5.13
N PRO A 36 -20.50 -7.33 -6.32
CA PRO A 36 -19.75 -6.98 -7.52
C PRO A 36 -19.67 -5.47 -7.82
N GLU A 37 -20.68 -4.68 -7.45
CA GLU A 37 -20.66 -3.23 -7.66
C GLU A 37 -19.61 -2.50 -6.79
N LEU A 38 -19.21 -3.11 -5.67
CA LEU A 38 -18.19 -2.59 -4.76
C LEU A 38 -16.77 -3.06 -5.13
N ILE A 39 -16.63 -4.01 -6.05
CA ILE A 39 -15.34 -4.54 -6.52
C ILE A 39 -14.77 -3.57 -7.56
N VAL A 40 -14.43 -2.37 -7.10
CA VAL A 40 -13.90 -1.26 -7.91
C VAL A 40 -12.83 -0.51 -7.13
N ILE A 41 -11.88 0.07 -7.84
CA ILE A 41 -10.92 1.03 -7.27
C ILE A 41 -11.36 2.40 -7.78
N PRO A 42 -12.07 3.22 -6.97
CA PRO A 42 -12.55 4.51 -7.42
C PRO A 42 -11.37 5.45 -7.67
N TYR A 43 -11.55 6.27 -8.71
CA TYR A 43 -10.65 7.35 -9.07
C TYR A 43 -11.34 8.69 -8.79
N SER A 44 -10.63 9.61 -8.15
CA SER A 44 -11.11 10.97 -7.92
C SER A 44 -10.00 11.99 -8.15
N ILE A 45 -10.38 13.23 -8.46
CA ILE A 45 -9.46 14.36 -8.57
C ILE A 45 -9.73 15.28 -7.39
N ASP A 46 -8.72 15.50 -6.56
CA ASP A 46 -8.73 16.45 -5.45
C ASP A 46 -7.36 17.15 -5.42
N PRO A 47 -7.25 18.36 -6.01
CA PRO A 47 -5.99 19.09 -6.12
C PRO A 47 -5.34 19.42 -4.77
N ASP A 48 -6.12 19.50 -3.70
CA ASP A 48 -5.66 19.92 -2.37
C ASP A 48 -5.29 18.73 -1.48
N PHE A 49 -5.58 17.50 -1.90
CA PHE A 49 -5.36 16.30 -1.09
C PHE A 49 -3.88 16.12 -0.70
N GLY A 50 -2.96 16.50 -1.57
CA GLY A 50 -1.52 16.43 -1.36
C GLY A 50 -1.06 17.22 -0.14
N SER A 51 -1.72 18.34 0.18
CA SER A 51 -1.40 19.15 1.36
C SER A 51 -1.56 18.39 2.68
N LYS A 52 -2.34 17.29 2.70
CA LYS A 52 -2.50 16.44 3.89
C LYS A 52 -1.20 15.72 4.28
N PHE A 53 -0.25 15.60 3.36
CA PHE A 53 1.05 14.99 3.60
C PHE A 53 2.10 15.96 4.14
N ASP A 54 1.84 17.27 4.12
CA ASP A 54 2.83 18.30 4.51
C ASP A 54 3.21 18.25 5.99
N THR A 55 2.34 17.72 6.84
CA THR A 55 2.60 17.57 8.28
C THR A 55 3.37 16.30 8.62
N MET A 56 3.51 15.36 7.69
CA MET A 56 4.19 14.08 7.94
C MET A 56 5.70 14.25 7.86
N LYS A 57 6.42 13.46 8.66
CA LYS A 57 7.87 13.44 8.62
C LYS A 57 8.35 12.74 7.35
N ILE A 58 9.10 13.45 6.51
CA ILE A 58 9.88 12.81 5.44
C ILE A 58 11.19 12.28 6.03
N MET A 59 11.48 11.01 5.75
CA MET A 59 12.73 10.36 6.15
C MET A 59 13.90 10.86 5.31
N LYS A 60 15.13 10.72 5.84
CA LYS A 60 16.31 11.31 5.19
C LYS A 60 16.75 10.47 3.98
N GLY A 61 16.82 9.17 4.17
CA GLY A 61 17.15 8.22 3.12
C GLY A 61 15.93 7.87 2.27
N THR A 62 16.23 7.18 1.17
CA THR A 62 15.23 6.45 0.40
C THR A 62 14.67 5.29 1.22
N TYR A 63 13.56 4.72 0.74
CA TYR A 63 13.05 3.44 1.22
C TYR A 63 14.18 2.42 1.43
N GLN A 64 14.99 2.15 0.41
CA GLN A 64 16.04 1.12 0.49
C GLN A 64 17.17 1.48 1.44
N GLU A 65 17.54 2.76 1.54
CA GLU A 65 18.61 3.21 2.45
C GLU A 65 18.18 3.15 3.93
N GLU A 66 16.89 3.33 4.20
CA GLU A 66 16.33 3.30 5.55
C GLU A 66 15.98 1.87 6.02
N PHE A 67 16.02 0.90 5.11
CA PHE A 67 15.79 -0.52 5.43
C PHE A 67 16.95 -1.10 6.26
N HIS A 68 16.63 -1.79 7.34
CA HIS A 68 17.54 -2.24 8.41
C HIS A 68 18.22 -1.13 9.25
N GLU A 69 18.05 0.14 8.89
CA GLU A 69 18.55 1.28 9.66
C GLU A 69 17.45 1.89 10.54
N SER A 70 16.29 2.19 9.94
CA SER A 70 15.14 2.80 10.61
C SER A 70 13.96 1.84 10.81
N TYR A 71 13.87 0.81 9.97
CA TYR A 71 12.78 -0.16 10.00
C TYR A 71 13.16 -1.50 9.35
N ASP A 72 12.37 -2.52 9.67
CA ASP A 72 12.27 -3.80 8.98
C ASP A 72 10.88 -3.97 8.35
N VAL A 73 10.69 -5.02 7.58
CA VAL A 73 9.40 -5.35 6.94
C VAL A 73 8.93 -6.72 7.43
N GLU A 74 7.61 -6.90 7.55
CA GLU A 74 7.05 -8.21 7.93
C GLU A 74 7.30 -9.24 6.83
N PHE A 75 7.15 -8.79 5.59
CA PHE A 75 7.38 -9.55 4.37
C PHE A 75 8.07 -8.68 3.33
N THR A 76 8.39 -9.28 2.19
CA THR A 76 9.14 -8.61 1.14
C THR A 76 8.36 -7.43 0.52
N ILE A 77 9.10 -6.35 0.27
CA ILE A 77 8.70 -5.28 -0.64
C ILE A 77 9.67 -5.36 -1.81
N ASP A 78 9.14 -5.76 -2.97
CA ASP A 78 9.93 -5.94 -4.17
C ASP A 78 10.10 -4.60 -4.88
N VAL A 79 11.34 -4.32 -5.27
CA VAL A 79 11.71 -3.13 -6.03
C VAL A 79 12.38 -3.52 -7.34
N ASP A 80 12.24 -2.67 -8.35
CA ASP A 80 12.96 -2.85 -9.59
C ASP A 80 14.43 -2.40 -9.50
N GLN A 81 15.17 -2.54 -10.60
CA GLN A 81 16.59 -2.18 -10.68
C GLN A 81 16.88 -0.69 -10.41
N LYS A 82 15.85 0.17 -10.42
CA LYS A 82 15.96 1.61 -10.14
C LYS A 82 15.48 1.97 -8.74
N GLY A 83 15.02 1.00 -7.95
CA GLY A 83 14.54 1.20 -6.58
C GLY A 83 13.04 1.54 -6.48
N TYR A 84 12.27 1.40 -7.56
CA TYR A 84 10.82 1.62 -7.52
C TYR A 84 10.07 0.37 -7.10
N ILE A 85 9.08 0.52 -6.23
CA ILE A 85 8.30 -0.60 -5.72
C ILE A 85 7.46 -1.21 -6.83
N THR A 86 7.40 -2.53 -6.85
CA THR A 86 6.69 -3.34 -7.83
C THR A 86 5.65 -4.25 -7.18
N GLN A 87 5.92 -4.70 -5.96
CA GLN A 87 5.03 -5.52 -5.16
C GLN A 87 5.35 -5.31 -3.67
N PHE A 88 4.35 -5.53 -2.81
CA PHE A 88 4.57 -5.68 -1.38
C PHE A 88 3.54 -6.60 -0.75
N GLU A 89 3.89 -7.13 0.41
CA GLU A 89 3.07 -8.07 1.17
C GLU A 89 2.81 -7.60 2.60
N HIS A 90 1.68 -7.98 3.18
CA HIS A 90 1.33 -7.66 4.56
C HIS A 90 0.37 -8.72 5.14
N THR A 91 0.50 -9.06 6.42
CA THR A 91 -0.53 -9.81 7.13
C THR A 91 -1.76 -8.93 7.40
N PHE A 92 -2.95 -9.44 7.12
CA PHE A 92 -4.19 -8.90 7.67
C PHE A 92 -5.22 -10.01 7.91
N THR A 93 -6.30 -9.69 8.63
CA THR A 93 -7.42 -10.63 8.76
C THR A 93 -8.29 -10.61 7.50
N LEU A 94 -8.97 -11.71 7.21
CA LEU A 94 -9.92 -11.79 6.11
C LEU A 94 -10.99 -10.69 6.21
N GLU A 95 -11.48 -10.42 7.42
CA GLU A 95 -12.50 -9.39 7.66
C GLU A 95 -12.00 -8.01 7.28
N ARG A 96 -10.73 -7.69 7.63
CA ARG A 96 -10.13 -6.41 7.27
C ARG A 96 -10.02 -6.26 5.75
N TYR A 97 -9.58 -7.29 5.05
CA TYR A 97 -9.51 -7.28 3.59
C TYR A 97 -10.87 -6.96 2.95
N LEU A 98 -11.89 -7.73 3.32
CA LEU A 98 -13.25 -7.56 2.79
C LEU A 98 -13.81 -6.18 3.13
N ASP A 99 -13.53 -5.67 4.34
CA ASP A 99 -13.99 -4.34 4.76
C ASP A 99 -13.29 -3.21 3.98
N LEU A 100 -11.98 -3.32 3.72
CA LEU A 100 -11.26 -2.34 2.89
C LEU A 100 -11.83 -2.26 1.48
N ILE A 101 -12.28 -3.37 0.90
CA ILE A 101 -12.98 -3.37 -0.41
C ILE A 101 -14.35 -2.72 -0.28
N ARG A 102 -15.19 -3.16 0.67
CA ARG A 102 -16.55 -2.65 0.86
C ARG A 102 -16.61 -1.15 1.14
N THR A 103 -15.62 -0.64 1.87
CA THR A 103 -15.48 0.78 2.19
C THR A 103 -14.75 1.58 1.11
N GLN A 104 -14.34 0.91 0.01
CA GLN A 104 -13.55 1.49 -1.07
C GLN A 104 -12.30 2.21 -0.55
N SER A 105 -11.65 1.61 0.44
CA SER A 105 -10.43 2.13 1.05
C SER A 105 -9.24 2.02 0.10
N TYR A 106 -9.27 1.05 -0.81
CA TYR A 106 -8.40 1.05 -1.99
C TYR A 106 -8.94 2.04 -3.00
N ARG A 107 -8.24 3.14 -3.24
CA ARG A 107 -8.65 4.19 -4.19
C ARG A 107 -7.46 4.94 -4.75
N VAL A 108 -7.72 5.65 -5.84
CA VAL A 108 -6.75 6.54 -6.47
C VAL A 108 -7.24 7.97 -6.40
N ILE A 109 -6.38 8.88 -5.95
CA ILE A 109 -6.66 10.31 -5.87
C ILE A 109 -5.59 11.07 -6.66
N GLN A 110 -5.98 11.71 -7.75
CA GLN A 110 -5.10 12.67 -8.43
C GLN A 110 -5.07 13.98 -7.62
N THR A 111 -3.87 14.49 -7.35
CA THR A 111 -3.66 15.69 -6.56
C THR A 111 -2.47 16.49 -7.05
N ASN A 112 -2.37 17.75 -6.62
CA ASN A 112 -1.10 18.48 -6.65
C ASN A 112 -0.40 18.35 -5.30
N TRP A 113 0.91 18.17 -5.32
CA TRP A 113 1.75 18.21 -4.13
C TRP A 113 3.12 18.77 -4.49
N ARG A 114 3.61 19.73 -3.71
CA ARG A 114 4.94 20.35 -3.92
C ARG A 114 5.16 20.91 -5.34
N GLY A 115 4.10 21.41 -5.96
CA GLY A 115 4.16 22.01 -7.30
C GLY A 115 4.13 21.01 -8.45
N GLN A 116 3.87 19.73 -8.20
CA GLN A 116 3.80 18.66 -9.20
C GLN A 116 2.50 17.85 -9.04
N SER A 117 2.02 17.28 -10.14
CA SER A 117 0.85 16.37 -10.14
C SER A 117 1.27 14.97 -9.72
N PHE A 118 0.49 14.36 -8.82
CA PHE A 118 0.68 13.00 -8.32
C PHE A 118 -0.64 12.23 -8.32
N HIS A 119 -0.54 10.90 -8.38
CA HIS A 119 -1.59 9.95 -8.06
C HIS A 119 -1.28 9.31 -6.71
N VAL A 120 -2.22 9.40 -5.78
CA VAL A 120 -2.15 8.73 -4.47
C VAL A 120 -2.98 7.47 -4.51
N MET A 121 -2.33 6.32 -4.36
CA MET A 121 -2.95 5.01 -4.25
C MET A 121 -2.99 4.60 -2.78
N THR A 122 -4.18 4.41 -2.22
CA THR A 122 -4.34 4.07 -0.80
C THR A 122 -4.53 2.56 -0.60
N TYR A 123 -4.00 2.04 0.51
CA TYR A 123 -4.02 0.61 0.87
C TYR A 123 -4.56 0.35 2.29
N GLY A 124 -5.12 1.38 2.92
CA GLY A 124 -5.72 1.33 4.24
C GLY A 124 -6.85 2.35 4.36
N TYR A 125 -7.48 2.40 5.52
CA TYR A 125 -8.53 3.40 5.75
C TYR A 125 -7.94 4.80 5.67
N MET A 126 -8.72 5.78 5.19
CA MET A 126 -8.23 7.15 5.02
C MET A 126 -7.63 7.75 6.31
N LYS A 127 -8.19 7.40 7.48
CA LYS A 127 -7.65 7.81 8.79
C LYS A 127 -6.24 7.27 9.07
N GLU A 128 -5.92 6.08 8.57
CA GLU A 128 -4.61 5.44 8.70
C GLU A 128 -3.65 6.09 7.71
N VAL A 129 -4.08 6.28 6.46
CA VAL A 129 -3.29 6.97 5.41
C VAL A 129 -2.88 8.37 5.83
N LEU A 130 -3.81 9.14 6.39
CA LEU A 130 -3.60 10.54 6.79
C LEU A 130 -3.14 10.71 8.24
N SER A 131 -2.70 9.64 8.90
CA SER A 131 -2.19 9.72 10.26
C SER A 131 -0.94 10.63 10.28
N PRO A 132 -0.88 11.66 11.15
CA PRO A 132 0.30 12.52 11.27
C PRO A 132 1.53 11.78 11.85
N ASN A 133 1.31 10.59 12.43
CA ASN A 133 2.38 9.73 12.92
C ASN A 133 3.06 8.93 11.80
N ASN A 134 2.49 8.93 10.59
CA ASN A 134 3.10 8.31 9.44
C ASN A 134 4.39 9.03 9.06
N VAL A 135 5.27 8.27 8.44
CA VAL A 135 6.46 8.77 7.77
C VAL A 135 6.28 8.65 6.26
N ILE A 136 6.99 9.52 5.55
CA ILE A 136 7.09 9.48 4.10
C ILE A 136 8.50 9.08 3.73
N LEU A 137 8.62 8.07 2.87
CA LEU A 137 9.88 7.58 2.32
C LEU A 137 9.88 7.83 0.82
N ARG A 138 10.91 8.49 0.32
CA ARG A 138 11.15 8.60 -1.12
C ARG A 138 11.63 7.24 -1.67
N CYS A 139 11.13 6.79 -2.81
CA CYS A 139 11.64 5.55 -3.41
C CYS A 139 13.05 5.75 -3.97
N THR A 140 13.31 6.92 -4.56
CA THR A 140 14.59 7.29 -5.17
C THR A 140 14.90 8.76 -4.89
N ASP A 141 16.09 9.21 -5.27
CA ASP A 141 16.49 10.63 -5.23
C ASP A 141 15.71 11.52 -6.21
N ALA A 142 14.95 10.94 -7.15
CA ALA A 142 14.18 11.72 -8.12
C ALA A 142 12.93 12.37 -7.51
N GLU A 143 12.52 11.96 -6.30
CA GLU A 143 11.36 12.53 -5.59
C GLU A 143 10.05 12.48 -6.42
N ASP A 144 9.93 11.47 -7.27
CA ASP A 144 8.80 11.25 -8.17
C ASP A 144 7.86 10.14 -7.69
N VAL A 145 8.29 9.35 -6.70
CA VAL A 145 7.52 8.29 -6.06
C VAL A 145 7.84 8.23 -4.57
N PHE A 146 6.81 8.17 -3.73
CA PHE A 146 6.90 8.13 -2.27
C PHE A 146 5.99 7.06 -1.68
N ILE A 147 6.39 6.56 -0.51
CA ILE A 147 5.61 5.66 0.34
C ILE A 147 5.14 6.44 1.55
N VAL A 148 3.88 6.29 1.91
CA VAL A 148 3.34 6.67 3.21
C VAL A 148 3.23 5.40 4.04
N ALA A 149 3.88 5.38 5.20
CA ALA A 149 3.89 4.22 6.07
C ALA A 149 3.88 4.59 7.55
N GLU A 150 3.36 3.68 8.38
CA GLU A 150 3.51 3.72 9.82
C GLU A 150 4.72 2.88 10.24
N LEU A 151 5.51 3.36 11.20
CA LEU A 151 6.59 2.59 11.81
C LEU A 151 6.11 2.04 13.15
N VAL A 152 5.63 0.79 13.16
CA VAL A 152 5.06 0.15 14.34
C VAL A 152 6.12 -0.65 15.12
N PRO A 153 6.04 -0.76 16.45
CA PRO A 153 6.91 -1.65 17.20
C PRO A 153 6.77 -3.11 16.74
N PHE A 154 7.88 -3.85 16.69
CA PHE A 154 7.80 -5.29 16.44
C PHE A 154 6.96 -5.99 17.52
N ARG A 155 5.99 -6.80 17.08
CA ARG A 155 5.17 -7.66 17.96
C ARG A 155 5.07 -9.06 17.35
N ALA A 156 6.06 -9.90 17.61
CA ALA A 156 5.88 -11.34 17.44
C ALA A 156 5.00 -11.87 18.57
N ASP A 157 3.77 -12.25 18.25
CA ASP A 157 2.84 -13.11 19.02
C ASP A 157 2.99 -13.02 20.56
N GLY A 158 3.04 -11.79 21.08
CA GLY A 158 2.87 -11.48 22.50
C GLY A 158 4.10 -11.48 23.41
N VAL A 159 5.36 -11.51 22.96
CA VAL A 159 6.48 -11.71 23.92
C VAL A 159 7.62 -10.68 23.92
N VAL A 160 7.96 -9.96 22.84
CA VAL A 160 9.06 -8.97 22.92
C VAL A 160 8.79 -7.73 22.05
N GLU A 161 8.43 -6.61 22.69
CA GLU A 161 8.60 -5.29 22.06
C GLU A 161 10.10 -4.99 22.01
N GLN A 162 10.65 -4.86 20.80
CA GLN A 162 12.02 -4.40 20.61
C GLN A 162 11.97 -2.90 20.33
N PRO A 163 12.35 -2.02 21.30
CA PRO A 163 12.12 -0.58 21.17
C PRO A 163 12.82 0.06 19.96
N ASN A 164 13.90 -0.57 19.52
CA ASN A 164 14.73 -0.11 18.41
C ASN A 164 14.44 -0.81 17.08
N HIS A 165 13.57 -1.84 17.06
CA HIS A 165 13.14 -2.49 15.81
C HIS A 165 11.68 -2.13 15.53
N ARG A 166 11.49 -1.43 14.43
CA ARG A 166 10.17 -1.02 13.94
C ARG A 166 9.87 -1.73 12.64
N TYR A 167 8.63 -2.10 12.45
CA TYR A 167 8.15 -2.68 11.20
C TYR A 167 7.42 -1.61 10.40
N LEU A 168 7.67 -1.58 9.11
CA LEU A 168 7.01 -0.66 8.20
C LEU A 168 5.65 -1.24 7.80
N GLN A 169 4.58 -0.51 8.10
CA GLN A 169 3.23 -0.79 7.62
C GLN A 169 2.87 0.17 6.49
N PHE A 170 2.69 -0.38 5.29
CA PHE A 170 2.44 0.39 4.09
C PHE A 170 0.98 0.91 4.06
N HIS A 171 0.78 2.20 3.83
CA HIS A 171 -0.56 2.81 3.78
C HIS A 171 -0.90 3.46 2.44
N ALA A 172 0.06 4.09 1.76
CA ALA A 172 -0.19 4.67 0.44
C ALA A 172 1.08 4.79 -0.40
N LEU A 173 0.90 4.80 -1.72
CA LEU A 173 1.92 5.12 -2.70
C LEU A 173 1.54 6.44 -3.37
N ILE A 174 2.43 7.42 -3.35
CA ILE A 174 2.26 8.71 -4.02
C ILE A 174 3.19 8.69 -5.23
N SER A 175 2.67 8.82 -6.45
CA SER A 175 3.48 8.67 -7.65
C SER A 175 3.13 9.68 -8.74
N ALA A 176 4.16 10.25 -9.37
CA ALA A 176 4.03 11.04 -10.59
C ALA A 176 4.45 10.26 -11.85
N ARG A 177 4.63 8.95 -11.72
CA ARG A 177 5.19 8.07 -12.75
C ARG A 177 4.13 7.15 -13.34
N ASP A 178 3.31 7.70 -14.23
CA ASP A 178 2.28 6.95 -14.95
C ASP A 178 2.88 5.89 -15.88
N ASP A 179 4.15 6.01 -16.25
CA ASP A 179 4.90 4.98 -17.00
C ASP A 179 5.24 3.75 -16.14
N LEU A 180 5.37 3.93 -14.82
CA LEU A 180 5.63 2.83 -13.87
C LEU A 180 4.34 2.27 -13.26
N TYR A 181 3.35 3.13 -13.05
CA TYR A 181 2.08 2.80 -12.41
C TYR A 181 0.93 3.31 -13.29
N PRO A 182 0.65 2.64 -14.41
CA PRO A 182 -0.28 3.17 -15.39
C PRO A 182 -1.72 3.07 -14.88
N MET A 183 -2.49 4.16 -14.99
CA MET A 183 -3.82 4.28 -14.38
C MET A 183 -4.86 3.31 -14.95
N ASP A 184 -4.71 2.91 -16.22
CA ASP A 184 -5.53 1.88 -16.85
C ASP A 184 -5.35 0.51 -16.20
N TYR A 185 -4.15 0.19 -15.73
CA TYR A 185 -3.91 -0.96 -14.87
C TYR A 185 -4.35 -0.66 -13.44
N ILE A 186 -3.88 0.41 -12.81
CA ILE A 186 -4.10 0.66 -11.36
C ILE A 186 -5.59 0.74 -11.02
N CYS A 187 -6.40 1.42 -11.85
CA CYS A 187 -7.84 1.57 -11.61
C CYS A 187 -8.66 0.35 -12.02
N GLN A 188 -8.07 -0.64 -12.69
CA GLN A 188 -8.74 -1.92 -12.96
C GLN A 188 -8.69 -2.80 -11.70
N PRO A 189 -9.84 -3.12 -11.09
CA PRO A 189 -9.90 -3.92 -9.89
C PRO A 189 -9.62 -5.39 -10.22
N ASP A 190 -8.52 -5.93 -9.70
CA ASP A 190 -8.25 -7.37 -9.69
C ASP A 190 -8.11 -7.83 -8.23
N PHE A 191 -9.23 -7.79 -7.52
CA PHE A 191 -9.31 -8.29 -6.15
C PHE A 191 -9.39 -9.81 -6.17
N ASP A 192 -8.34 -10.45 -5.69
CA ASP A 192 -8.23 -11.89 -5.63
C ASP A 192 -8.44 -12.37 -4.20
N LEU A 193 -9.31 -13.36 -4.02
CA LEU A 193 -9.53 -14.03 -2.75
C LEU A 193 -9.42 -15.53 -2.98
N ASN A 194 -8.47 -16.17 -2.32
CA ASN A 194 -8.41 -17.62 -2.20
C ASN A 194 -8.55 -17.99 -0.73
N LEU A 195 -9.43 -18.92 -0.39
CA LEU A 195 -9.59 -19.47 0.97
C LEU A 195 -9.19 -20.95 1.06
N ASP A 196 -8.86 -21.56 -0.09
CA ASP A 196 -8.47 -22.97 -0.21
C ASP A 196 -6.96 -23.17 -0.07
#